data_AF-A0A7G2CQU9-F1
#
_entry.id   AF-A0A7G2CQU9-F1
#
_cell.length_a   1.000
_cell.length_b   1.000
_cell.length_c   1.000
_cell.angle_alpha   90.00
_cell.angle_beta   90.00
_cell.angle_gamma   90.00
#
_symmetry.space_group_name_H-M   'P 1'
#
loop_
_entity.id
_entity.type
_entity.pdbx_description
1 polymer ?
#
loop_
_entity_poly.entity_id
_entity_poly.type
_entity_poly.pdbx_seq_one_letter_code
_entity_poly.pdbx_strand_id
1 'polypeptide(L)'
;MCTLNMSCLSSPHLVVFVFLYCCISLIMFPFQNMSDYMDYFGESSPLALVGANSHARVSGERHTGGVLGWEITTGDYGTRRESNENSFVSEKFRRSMWWLMRQSDYPLGFFFRLGGERVLDDIIVLEQFSKKLSIHNVEHSFHLDIKGCQSLLPFSVLLPRTESICLTDSWLTSLQSLESLEVLRSVEMTDCHGDFNLAPLGSCKNLTHLDVAYCKGSTGLKALGSLRSLKVVDVRGLNITTVEFLKNCDNLETLYVSDCEHLNSLDGLSGLESLTYVMAKESGVKNIRGLSGCVALQTLDVSNCKHLSSLNGLSGLRNLTYVTAEESGVKSIRGLSVAWPWRWLM
;
A
#
# COMPACT_ATOMS: atom_id res chain seq x y z
N MET A 1 11.28 -22.46 -48.44
CA MET A 1 10.11 -21.63 -48.09
C MET A 1 8.91 -22.55 -47.91
N CYS A 2 8.64 -22.99 -46.68
CA CYS A 2 7.38 -23.63 -46.33
C CYS A 2 6.72 -22.74 -45.28
N THR A 3 5.60 -22.14 -45.65
CA THR A 3 4.71 -21.39 -44.76
C THR A 3 4.05 -22.36 -43.79
N LEU A 4 4.53 -22.40 -42.55
CA LEU A 4 3.83 -23.04 -41.44
C LEU A 4 2.68 -22.11 -41.01
N ASN A 5 1.46 -22.63 -41.13
CA ASN A 5 0.22 -21.94 -40.82
C ASN A 5 0.11 -21.74 -39.30
N MET A 6 0.14 -20.48 -38.84
CA MET A 6 0.26 -20.07 -37.43
C MET A 6 -1.05 -20.17 -36.62
N SER A 7 -1.98 -21.04 -36.99
CA SER A 7 -3.28 -21.17 -36.32
C SER A 7 -3.38 -22.32 -35.31
N CYS A 8 -2.28 -23.02 -34.99
CA CYS A 8 -2.28 -24.21 -34.12
C CYS A 8 -1.46 -24.09 -32.82
N LEU A 9 -0.95 -22.92 -32.47
CA LEU A 9 -0.09 -22.71 -31.28
C LEU A 9 -0.87 -22.35 -29.99
N SER A 10 -2.17 -22.63 -29.92
CA SER A 10 -2.99 -22.39 -28.73
C SER A 10 -2.93 -23.52 -27.69
N SER A 11 -2.04 -24.50 -27.85
CA SER A 11 -1.88 -25.61 -26.89
C SER A 11 -0.46 -25.64 -26.31
N PRO A 12 -0.28 -25.47 -24.99
CA PRO A 12 1.04 -25.51 -24.33
C PRO A 12 1.73 -26.88 -24.47
N HIS A 13 1.00 -27.93 -24.85
CA HIS A 13 1.56 -29.25 -25.12
C HIS A 13 2.29 -29.35 -26.47
N LEU A 14 1.92 -28.54 -27.47
CA LEU A 14 2.53 -28.63 -28.80
C LEU A 14 3.93 -28.00 -28.85
N VAL A 15 4.14 -26.92 -28.08
CA VAL A 15 5.45 -26.25 -27.99
C VAL A 15 6.48 -27.20 -27.36
N VAL A 16 6.13 -27.87 -26.25
CA VAL A 16 7.03 -28.85 -25.61
C VAL A 16 7.30 -30.06 -26.51
N PHE A 17 6.32 -30.51 -27.30
CA PHE A 17 6.51 -31.64 -28.22
C PHE A 17 7.43 -31.31 -29.40
N VAL A 18 7.38 -30.08 -29.94
CA VAL A 18 8.34 -29.64 -30.97
C VAL A 18 9.77 -29.54 -30.40
N PHE A 19 9.90 -29.23 -29.10
CA PHE A 19 11.20 -29.21 -28.41
C PHE A 19 11.76 -30.62 -28.11
N LEU A 20 10.93 -31.62 -27.81
CA LEU A 20 11.41 -33.00 -27.56
C LEU A 20 11.65 -33.82 -28.84
N TYR A 21 10.94 -33.55 -29.94
CA TYR A 21 11.09 -34.30 -31.19
C TYR A 21 12.27 -33.85 -32.07
N CYS A 22 12.88 -32.70 -31.78
CA CYS A 22 14.11 -32.24 -32.45
C CYS A 22 15.40 -32.89 -31.92
N CYS A 23 15.31 -34.03 -31.21
CA CYS A 23 16.48 -34.81 -30.79
C CYS A 23 17.02 -35.78 -31.86
N ILE A 24 16.50 -35.79 -33.09
CA ILE A 24 16.94 -36.76 -34.14
C ILE A 24 17.57 -36.08 -35.37
N SER A 25 17.74 -34.76 -35.41
CA SER A 25 18.51 -34.15 -36.51
C SER A 25 19.28 -32.94 -36.01
N LEU A 26 20.62 -33.06 -36.08
CA LEU A 26 21.66 -32.08 -35.75
C LEU A 26 21.39 -30.67 -36.31
N ILE A 27 20.52 -29.93 -35.64
CA ILE A 27 20.52 -28.46 -35.68
C ILE A 27 20.56 -28.02 -34.22
N MET A 28 21.79 -27.84 -33.71
CA MET A 28 22.02 -27.06 -32.51
C MET A 28 21.48 -25.65 -32.77
N PHE A 29 20.25 -25.38 -32.33
CA PHE A 29 19.88 -24.00 -32.06
C PHE A 29 20.89 -23.51 -31.00
N PRO A 30 21.64 -22.44 -31.26
CA PRO A 30 22.50 -21.88 -30.24
C PRO A 30 21.56 -21.36 -29.15
N PHE A 31 21.49 -22.06 -28.02
CA PHE A 31 20.85 -21.59 -26.78
C PHE A 31 21.66 -20.41 -26.22
N GLN A 32 21.81 -19.32 -26.99
CA GLN A 32 22.67 -18.21 -26.60
C GLN A 32 22.05 -17.39 -25.47
N ASN A 33 20.71 -17.33 -25.37
CA ASN A 33 20.04 -16.93 -24.13
C ASN A 33 18.59 -17.43 -24.09
N MET A 34 18.22 -18.27 -23.11
CA MET A 34 16.83 -18.73 -22.96
C MET A 34 15.85 -17.60 -22.62
N SER A 35 16.35 -16.47 -22.09
CA SER A 35 15.54 -15.27 -21.80
C SER A 35 14.90 -14.66 -23.03
N ASP A 36 15.54 -14.77 -24.19
CA ASP A 36 15.09 -14.10 -25.42
C ASP A 36 13.80 -14.73 -25.97
N TYR A 37 13.46 -15.91 -25.44
CA TYR A 37 12.28 -16.66 -25.83
C TYR A 37 11.09 -16.42 -24.90
N MET A 38 11.26 -15.70 -23.80
CA MET A 38 10.21 -15.54 -22.78
C MET A 38 9.06 -14.66 -23.26
N ASP A 39 9.37 -13.65 -24.09
CA ASP A 39 8.37 -12.74 -24.66
C ASP A 39 7.53 -13.34 -25.79
N TYR A 40 7.83 -14.57 -26.22
CA TYR A 40 7.00 -15.30 -27.19
C TYR A 40 5.73 -15.89 -26.56
N PHE A 41 5.68 -16.01 -25.23
CA PHE A 41 4.50 -16.46 -24.53
C PHE A 41 3.58 -15.25 -24.29
N GLY A 42 2.28 -15.41 -24.49
CA GLY A 42 1.29 -14.35 -24.19
C GLY A 42 0.69 -14.47 -22.79
N GLU A 43 1.10 -15.50 -22.04
CA GLU A 43 0.62 -15.90 -20.72
C GLU A 43 1.81 -16.46 -19.91
N SER A 44 1.58 -17.19 -18.81
CA SER A 44 2.65 -17.74 -17.98
C SER A 44 3.69 -18.57 -18.76
N SER A 45 4.97 -18.30 -18.50
CA SER A 45 6.08 -19.01 -19.13
C SER A 45 6.12 -20.50 -18.77
N PRO A 46 6.46 -21.41 -19.72
CA PRO A 46 6.48 -22.85 -19.44
C PRO A 46 7.53 -23.22 -18.38
N LEU A 47 7.12 -24.01 -17.38
CA LEU A 47 7.97 -24.45 -16.26
C LEU A 47 9.32 -25.06 -16.68
N ALA A 48 9.33 -25.82 -17.79
CA ALA A 48 10.53 -26.47 -18.30
C ALA A 48 11.60 -25.46 -18.75
N LEU A 49 11.18 -24.31 -19.29
CA LEU A 49 12.08 -23.25 -19.76
C LEU A 49 12.62 -22.43 -18.58
N VAL A 50 11.76 -22.00 -17.66
CA VAL A 50 12.16 -21.23 -16.47
C VAL A 50 13.00 -22.05 -15.48
N GLY A 51 12.84 -23.37 -15.46
CA GLY A 51 13.62 -24.27 -14.61
C GLY A 51 15.05 -24.53 -15.10
N ALA A 52 15.40 -24.11 -16.32
CA ALA A 52 16.67 -24.49 -16.95
C ALA A 52 17.89 -23.74 -16.40
N ASN A 53 17.75 -22.47 -16.00
CA ASN A 53 18.80 -21.69 -15.32
C ASN A 53 18.21 -20.45 -14.61
N SER A 54 19.02 -19.76 -13.79
CA SER A 54 18.60 -18.59 -13.00
C SER A 54 18.18 -17.39 -13.85
N HIS A 55 18.81 -17.17 -15.01
CA HIS A 55 18.48 -16.07 -15.91
C HIS A 55 17.09 -16.26 -16.54
N ALA A 56 16.82 -17.46 -17.07
CA ALA A 56 15.52 -17.84 -17.64
C ALA A 56 14.40 -17.73 -16.59
N ARG A 57 14.69 -18.10 -15.33
CA ARG A 57 13.78 -17.91 -14.20
C ARG A 57 13.41 -16.44 -14.01
N VAL A 58 14.39 -15.55 -13.88
CA VAL A 58 14.13 -14.12 -13.63
C VAL A 58 13.37 -13.49 -14.79
N SER A 59 13.73 -13.83 -16.03
CA SER A 59 12.99 -13.37 -17.21
C SER A 59 11.54 -13.86 -17.22
N GLY A 60 11.29 -15.11 -16.83
CA GLY A 60 9.92 -15.64 -16.74
C GLY A 60 9.10 -15.05 -15.61
N GLU A 61 9.72 -14.71 -14.47
CA GLU A 61 9.03 -14.06 -13.35
C GLU A 61 8.75 -12.57 -13.64
N ARG A 62 9.47 -11.94 -14.57
CA ARG A 62 9.17 -10.57 -15.05
C ARG A 62 8.17 -10.53 -16.21
N HIS A 63 7.87 -11.69 -16.80
CA HIS A 63 6.94 -11.82 -17.91
C HIS A 63 5.49 -11.71 -17.43
N THR A 64 4.59 -11.28 -18.33
CA THR A 64 3.16 -11.11 -18.05
C THR A 64 2.51 -12.45 -17.70
N GLY A 65 1.88 -12.57 -16.53
CA GLY A 65 1.34 -13.84 -16.03
C GLY A 65 2.36 -14.68 -15.23
N GLY A 66 3.61 -14.23 -15.14
CA GLY A 66 4.64 -14.74 -14.25
C GLY A 66 4.96 -16.23 -14.39
N VAL A 67 5.63 -16.77 -13.37
CA VAL A 67 5.87 -18.21 -13.22
C VAL A 67 4.96 -18.76 -12.14
N LEU A 68 4.06 -19.69 -12.50
CA LEU A 68 3.08 -20.23 -11.56
C LEU A 68 2.20 -19.16 -10.90
N GLY A 69 1.99 -18.02 -11.56
CA GLY A 69 1.26 -16.87 -10.99
C GLY A 69 2.08 -15.98 -10.06
N TRP A 70 3.42 -16.12 -10.09
CA TRP A 70 4.37 -15.25 -9.38
C TRP A 70 5.04 -14.27 -10.31
N GLU A 71 4.98 -12.99 -9.97
CA GLU A 71 5.55 -11.90 -10.76
C GLU A 71 6.55 -11.10 -9.91
N ILE A 72 7.62 -10.58 -10.55
CA ILE A 72 8.52 -9.62 -9.93
C ILE A 72 7.96 -8.22 -10.11
N THR A 73 7.51 -7.61 -9.01
CA THR A 73 6.99 -6.25 -8.97
C THR A 73 7.99 -5.33 -8.28
N THR A 74 7.91 -4.03 -8.55
CA THR A 74 8.68 -3.00 -7.84
C THR A 74 7.73 -1.89 -7.45
N GLY A 75 7.63 -1.61 -6.15
CA GLY A 75 6.75 -0.57 -5.60
C GLY A 75 7.27 -0.03 -4.27
N ASP A 76 6.38 0.51 -3.45
CA ASP A 76 6.74 1.17 -2.17
C ASP A 76 7.40 0.23 -1.14
N TYR A 77 7.24 -1.07 -1.34
CA TYR A 77 7.81 -2.12 -0.50
C TYR A 77 9.16 -2.66 -1.03
N GLY A 78 9.69 -2.08 -2.12
CA GLY A 78 10.89 -2.55 -2.83
C GLY A 78 10.56 -3.53 -3.95
N THR A 79 11.60 -4.14 -4.54
CA THR A 79 11.42 -5.18 -5.57
C THR A 79 11.18 -6.53 -4.92
N ARG A 80 10.06 -7.18 -5.25
CA ARG A 80 9.61 -8.43 -4.62
C ARG A 80 9.05 -9.40 -5.64
N ARG A 81 8.92 -10.66 -5.22
CA ARG A 81 8.10 -11.66 -5.93
C ARG A 81 6.75 -11.76 -5.25
N GLU A 82 5.70 -11.45 -5.97
CA GLU A 82 4.34 -11.39 -5.46
C GLU A 82 3.43 -12.37 -6.20
N SER A 83 2.44 -12.92 -5.50
CA SER A 83 1.46 -13.80 -6.11
C SER A 83 0.20 -13.03 -6.52
N ASN A 84 -0.29 -13.27 -7.74
CA ASN A 84 -1.58 -12.75 -8.20
C ASN A 84 -2.79 -13.58 -7.71
N GLU A 85 -2.58 -14.57 -6.84
CA GLU A 85 -3.65 -15.46 -6.35
C GLU A 85 -4.17 -15.08 -4.97
N ASN A 86 -5.48 -14.80 -4.90
CA ASN A 86 -6.19 -14.47 -3.66
C ASN A 86 -6.72 -15.70 -2.89
N SER A 87 -6.39 -16.92 -3.33
CA SER A 87 -6.96 -18.16 -2.80
C SER A 87 -5.92 -19.02 -2.10
N PHE A 88 -6.13 -19.20 -0.80
CA PHE A 88 -5.19 -19.83 0.11
C PHE A 88 -5.01 -21.36 -0.12
N VAL A 89 -5.90 -21.95 -0.90
CA VAL A 89 -6.00 -23.41 -1.06
C VAL A 89 -6.06 -23.80 -2.54
N SER A 90 -5.40 -23.05 -3.41
CA SER A 90 -5.13 -23.61 -4.73
C SER A 90 -4.07 -24.70 -4.57
N GLU A 91 -4.31 -25.88 -5.16
CA GLU A 91 -3.29 -26.92 -5.25
C GLU A 91 -2.02 -26.40 -5.93
N LYS A 92 -2.18 -25.35 -6.74
CA LYS A 92 -1.12 -24.56 -7.37
C LYS A 92 -0.19 -23.90 -6.35
N PHE A 93 -0.67 -23.37 -5.23
CA PHE A 93 0.20 -22.81 -4.18
C PHE A 93 1.08 -23.90 -3.54
N ARG A 94 0.50 -25.07 -3.20
CA ARG A 94 1.26 -26.23 -2.70
C ARG A 94 2.30 -26.73 -3.70
N ARG A 95 1.94 -26.78 -4.98
CA ARG A 95 2.85 -27.18 -6.07
C ARG A 95 3.98 -26.16 -6.30
N SER A 96 3.73 -24.88 -6.03
CA SER A 96 4.71 -23.80 -6.16
C SER A 96 5.70 -23.74 -4.99
N MET A 97 5.47 -24.46 -3.90
CA MET A 97 6.34 -24.44 -2.72
C MET A 97 7.81 -24.72 -3.04
N TRP A 98 8.07 -25.76 -3.83
CA TRP A 98 9.44 -26.10 -4.23
C TRP A 98 10.10 -24.97 -5.03
N TRP A 99 9.31 -24.24 -5.84
CA TRP A 99 9.79 -23.09 -6.61
C TRP A 99 10.17 -21.93 -5.68
N LEU A 100 9.28 -21.59 -4.74
CA LEU A 100 9.45 -20.47 -3.80
C LEU A 100 10.66 -20.66 -2.87
N MET A 101 10.98 -21.90 -2.51
CA MET A 101 12.11 -22.22 -1.65
C MET A 101 13.48 -22.17 -2.35
N ARG A 102 13.55 -22.02 -3.68
CA ARG A 102 14.83 -21.96 -4.42
C ARG A 102 15.24 -20.53 -4.72
N GLN A 103 16.49 -20.18 -4.36
CA GLN A 103 17.25 -18.97 -4.73
C GLN A 103 16.42 -17.69 -4.91
N SER A 104 16.50 -16.80 -3.92
CA SER A 104 15.73 -15.56 -3.85
C SER A 104 16.62 -14.34 -4.05
N ASP A 105 16.71 -13.84 -5.27
CA ASP A 105 17.26 -12.49 -5.50
C ASP A 105 16.33 -11.40 -4.93
N TYR A 106 15.05 -11.76 -4.70
CA TYR A 106 14.01 -10.88 -4.15
C TYR A 106 13.16 -11.60 -3.09
N PRO A 107 12.78 -10.91 -1.99
CA PRO A 107 11.90 -11.46 -0.97
C PRO A 107 10.50 -11.73 -1.52
N LEU A 108 9.77 -12.62 -0.86
CA LEU A 108 8.39 -12.95 -1.22
C LEU A 108 7.40 -11.98 -0.55
N GLY A 109 6.50 -11.39 -1.33
CA GLY A 109 5.35 -10.62 -0.83
C GLY A 109 4.08 -11.43 -1.01
N PHE A 110 3.31 -11.58 0.07
CA PHE A 110 2.05 -12.32 0.02
C PHE A 110 0.87 -11.41 0.35
N PHE A 111 -0.17 -11.45 -0.49
CA PHE A 111 -1.43 -10.74 -0.27
C PHE A 111 -2.50 -11.73 0.13
N PHE A 112 -3.07 -11.56 1.32
CA PHE A 112 -4.08 -12.46 1.85
C PHE A 112 -5.33 -11.71 2.23
N ARG A 113 -6.46 -12.12 1.64
CA ARG A 113 -7.80 -11.71 2.07
C ARG A 113 -8.35 -12.76 3.01
N LEU A 114 -8.69 -12.35 4.22
CA LEU A 114 -9.08 -13.20 5.33
C LEU A 114 -10.43 -12.74 5.88
N GLY A 115 -11.41 -13.63 5.99
CA GLY A 115 -12.74 -13.31 6.48
C GLY A 115 -13.72 -14.47 6.35
N GLY A 116 -14.89 -14.33 6.98
CA GLY A 116 -15.92 -15.37 6.99
C GLY A 116 -15.63 -16.54 7.93
N GLU A 117 -16.43 -17.60 7.84
CA GLU A 117 -16.48 -18.70 8.83
C GLU A 117 -15.18 -19.51 8.93
N ARG A 118 -14.33 -19.51 7.89
CA ARG A 118 -13.11 -20.33 7.81
C ARG A 118 -11.83 -19.57 8.10
N VAL A 119 -11.92 -18.33 8.58
CA VAL A 119 -10.75 -17.47 8.79
C VAL A 119 -9.69 -18.12 9.70
N LEU A 120 -10.09 -18.89 10.72
CA LEU A 120 -9.16 -19.57 11.61
C LEU A 120 -8.39 -20.71 10.92
N ASP A 121 -9.03 -21.46 10.02
CA ASP A 121 -8.37 -22.52 9.25
C ASP A 121 -7.33 -21.93 8.29
N ASP A 122 -7.67 -20.80 7.67
CA ASP A 122 -6.75 -20.07 6.79
C ASP A 122 -5.55 -19.53 7.56
N ILE A 123 -5.76 -18.97 8.75
CA ILE A 123 -4.66 -18.52 9.63
C ILE A 123 -3.72 -19.68 9.98
N ILE A 124 -4.25 -20.84 10.39
CA ILE A 124 -3.40 -21.99 10.77
C ILE A 124 -2.52 -22.43 9.60
N VAL A 125 -3.09 -22.52 8.40
CA VAL A 125 -2.33 -22.93 7.22
C VAL A 125 -1.32 -21.84 6.82
N LEU A 126 -1.61 -20.55 7.03
CA LEU A 126 -0.68 -19.42 6.85
C LEU A 126 0.51 -19.50 7.79
N GLU A 127 0.27 -19.79 9.06
CA GLU A 127 1.32 -19.92 10.06
C GLU A 127 2.26 -21.09 9.74
N GLN A 128 1.69 -22.25 9.37
CA GLN A 128 2.48 -23.41 8.96
C GLN A 128 3.34 -23.10 7.73
N PHE A 129 2.78 -22.36 6.78
CA PHE A 129 3.47 -21.94 5.57
C PHE A 129 4.62 -20.97 5.87
N SER A 130 4.34 -19.89 6.62
CA SER A 130 5.32 -18.91 7.10
C SER A 130 6.49 -19.59 7.82
N LYS A 131 6.18 -20.54 8.71
CA LYS A 131 7.17 -21.32 9.42
C LYS A 131 8.04 -22.15 8.48
N LYS A 132 7.46 -22.78 7.45
CA LYS A 132 8.20 -23.57 6.46
C LYS A 132 9.15 -22.72 5.63
N LEU A 133 8.73 -21.53 5.20
CA LEU A 133 9.60 -20.58 4.49
C LEU A 133 10.75 -20.10 5.39
N SER A 134 10.44 -19.78 6.64
CA SER A 134 11.44 -19.38 7.64
C SER A 134 12.50 -20.46 7.86
N ILE A 135 12.11 -21.74 7.92
CA ILE A 135 13.06 -22.88 8.04
C ILE A 135 14.04 -22.95 6.85
N HIS A 136 13.62 -22.50 5.66
CA HIS A 136 14.43 -22.49 4.46
C HIS A 136 15.13 -21.15 4.20
N ASN A 137 15.15 -20.23 5.19
CA ASN A 137 15.73 -18.88 5.09
C ASN A 137 15.18 -18.08 3.90
N VAL A 138 13.90 -18.27 3.58
CA VAL A 138 13.24 -17.49 2.54
C VAL A 138 12.65 -16.24 3.19
N GLU A 139 13.18 -15.07 2.83
CA GLU A 139 12.62 -13.79 3.27
C GLU A 139 11.21 -13.60 2.70
N HIS A 140 10.28 -13.22 3.58
CA HIS A 140 8.90 -13.00 3.21
C HIS A 140 8.18 -12.01 4.14
N SER A 141 7.19 -11.32 3.56
CA SER A 141 6.28 -10.42 4.26
C SER A 141 4.82 -10.66 3.86
N PHE A 142 3.91 -10.08 4.64
CA PHE A 142 2.47 -10.20 4.46
C PHE A 142 1.80 -8.83 4.24
N HIS A 143 0.82 -8.83 3.35
CA HIS A 143 -0.22 -7.82 3.21
C HIS A 143 -1.54 -8.50 3.59
N LEU A 144 -2.09 -8.15 4.75
CA LEU A 144 -3.29 -8.78 5.30
C LEU A 144 -4.49 -7.86 5.08
N ASP A 145 -5.48 -8.33 4.35
CA ASP A 145 -6.80 -7.71 4.21
C ASP A 145 -7.78 -8.56 5.01
N ILE A 146 -8.24 -8.03 6.14
CA ILE A 146 -9.04 -8.77 7.12
C ILE A 146 -10.43 -8.14 7.19
N LYS A 147 -11.45 -8.93 6.84
CA LYS A 147 -12.86 -8.53 6.90
C LYS A 147 -13.56 -9.14 8.12
N GLY A 148 -14.40 -8.36 8.81
CA GLY A 148 -15.23 -8.90 9.88
C GLY A 148 -14.45 -9.23 11.16
N CYS A 149 -13.33 -8.55 11.39
CA CYS A 149 -12.44 -8.88 12.51
C CYS A 149 -12.97 -8.31 13.84
N GLN A 150 -12.99 -9.14 14.88
CA GLN A 150 -13.28 -8.68 16.25
C GLN A 150 -12.03 -8.57 17.13
N SER A 151 -10.97 -9.31 16.79
CA SER A 151 -9.72 -9.38 17.53
C SER A 151 -8.57 -9.74 16.61
N LEU A 152 -7.44 -9.05 16.77
CA LEU A 152 -6.20 -9.34 16.05
C LEU A 152 -5.33 -10.41 16.71
N LEU A 153 -5.74 -10.96 17.87
CA LEU A 153 -5.00 -12.01 18.58
C LEU A 153 -4.74 -13.27 17.72
N PRO A 154 -5.69 -13.77 16.91
CA PRO A 154 -5.46 -14.91 16.03
C PRO A 154 -4.34 -14.68 15.00
N PHE A 155 -4.01 -13.44 14.67
CA PHE A 155 -3.00 -13.11 13.65
C PHE A 155 -1.61 -12.86 14.26
N SER A 156 -1.44 -13.04 15.57
CA SER A 156 -0.22 -12.67 16.31
C SER A 156 1.08 -13.28 15.77
N VAL A 157 1.03 -14.44 15.10
CA VAL A 157 2.19 -15.07 14.47
C VAL A 157 2.52 -14.44 13.10
N LEU A 158 1.52 -13.94 12.39
CA LEU A 158 1.67 -13.32 11.07
C LEU A 158 2.09 -11.85 11.17
N LEU A 159 1.52 -11.12 12.14
CA LEU A 159 1.69 -9.68 12.33
C LEU A 159 3.15 -9.19 12.38
N PRO A 160 4.11 -9.90 13.02
CA PRO A 160 5.53 -9.48 13.02
C PRO A 160 6.18 -9.41 11.63
N ARG A 161 5.58 -10.03 10.62
CA ARG A 161 6.03 -10.00 9.22
C ARG A 161 5.07 -9.22 8.31
N THR A 162 4.08 -8.54 8.87
CA THR A 162 3.06 -7.82 8.11
C THR A 162 3.53 -6.40 7.80
N GLU A 163 3.66 -6.08 6.51
CA GLU A 163 4.05 -4.76 6.02
C GLU A 163 2.84 -3.86 5.77
N SER A 164 1.68 -4.45 5.49
CA SER A 164 0.42 -3.74 5.29
C SER A 164 -0.73 -4.50 5.92
N ILE A 165 -1.60 -3.81 6.64
CA ILE A 165 -2.84 -4.37 7.16
C ILE A 165 -4.02 -3.48 6.76
N CYS A 166 -5.03 -4.09 6.13
CA CYS A 166 -6.31 -3.47 5.82
C CYS A 166 -7.38 -4.17 6.66
N LEU A 167 -8.14 -3.41 7.44
CA LEU A 167 -9.25 -3.90 8.26
C LEU A 167 -10.54 -3.33 7.70
N THR A 168 -11.44 -4.20 7.24
CA THR A 168 -12.72 -3.80 6.66
C THR A 168 -13.87 -4.35 7.49
N ASP A 169 -14.93 -3.57 7.71
CA ASP A 169 -16.19 -4.04 8.33
C ASP A 169 -15.92 -4.80 9.64
N SER A 170 -15.12 -4.20 10.54
CA SER A 170 -14.55 -4.86 11.71
C SER A 170 -14.99 -4.20 13.02
N TRP A 171 -15.23 -4.99 14.06
CA TRP A 171 -15.66 -4.51 15.39
C TRP A 171 -14.56 -4.73 16.42
N LEU A 172 -13.61 -3.80 16.48
CA LEU A 172 -12.36 -3.96 17.21
C LEU A 172 -12.49 -3.43 18.64
N THR A 173 -11.89 -4.15 19.58
CA THR A 173 -11.76 -3.72 20.97
C THR A 173 -10.35 -3.27 21.33
N SER A 174 -9.35 -3.65 20.53
CA SER A 174 -7.95 -3.32 20.79
C SER A 174 -7.09 -3.50 19.53
N LEU A 175 -6.08 -2.63 19.39
CA LEU A 175 -5.00 -2.74 18.40
C LEU A 175 -3.66 -3.14 19.04
N GLN A 176 -3.66 -3.65 20.26
CA GLN A 176 -2.43 -3.99 21.00
C GLN A 176 -1.52 -4.95 20.23
N SER A 177 -2.07 -5.86 19.43
CA SER A 177 -1.29 -6.78 18.59
C SER A 177 -0.47 -6.07 17.49
N LEU A 178 -0.78 -4.81 17.18
CA LEU A 178 -0.03 -3.98 16.23
C LEU A 178 1.09 -3.19 16.89
N GLU A 179 1.34 -3.37 18.18
CA GLU A 179 2.42 -2.64 18.85
C GLU A 179 3.81 -3.10 18.38
N SER A 180 4.70 -2.14 18.13
CA SER A 180 6.12 -2.37 17.83
C SER A 180 6.40 -3.29 16.63
N LEU A 181 5.52 -3.32 15.64
CA LEU A 181 5.76 -4.06 14.40
C LEU A 181 6.81 -3.35 13.54
N GLU A 182 8.01 -3.93 13.45
CA GLU A 182 9.18 -3.28 12.82
C GLU A 182 9.02 -3.11 11.31
N VAL A 183 8.27 -3.99 10.64
CA VAL A 183 8.11 -3.96 9.19
C VAL A 183 6.81 -3.30 8.74
N LEU A 184 5.92 -2.93 9.65
CA LEU A 184 4.62 -2.36 9.31
C LEU A 184 4.78 -0.96 8.71
N ARG A 185 4.27 -0.77 7.49
CA ARG A 185 4.34 0.47 6.73
C ARG A 185 2.98 1.08 6.42
N SER A 186 1.93 0.27 6.31
CA SER A 186 0.57 0.75 6.04
C SER A 186 -0.46 0.12 6.99
N VAL A 187 -1.35 0.95 7.52
CA VAL A 187 -2.54 0.55 8.26
C VAL A 187 -3.72 1.27 7.64
N GLU A 188 -4.68 0.51 7.14
CA GLU A 188 -5.93 1.01 6.57
C GLU A 188 -7.12 0.41 7.31
N MET A 189 -8.09 1.24 7.68
CA MET A 189 -9.28 0.84 8.42
C MET A 189 -10.51 1.46 7.77
N THR A 190 -11.35 0.62 7.16
CA THR A 190 -12.61 1.02 6.52
C THR A 190 -13.79 0.41 7.26
N ASP A 191 -14.82 1.21 7.57
CA ASP A 191 -16.02 0.77 8.29
C ASP A 191 -15.68 -0.02 9.57
N CYS A 192 -14.66 0.44 10.30
CA CYS A 192 -14.26 -0.14 11.57
C CYS A 192 -14.98 0.55 12.73
N HIS A 193 -15.54 -0.26 13.63
CA HIS A 193 -16.34 0.16 14.78
C HIS A 193 -15.76 -0.37 16.09
N GLY A 194 -16.26 0.17 17.21
CA GLY A 194 -15.83 -0.18 18.56
C GLY A 194 -14.94 0.88 19.21
N ASP A 195 -14.61 0.64 20.48
CA ASP A 195 -13.80 1.54 21.31
C ASP A 195 -12.36 1.01 21.36
N PHE A 196 -11.54 1.42 20.39
CA PHE A 196 -10.13 1.04 20.32
C PHE A 196 -9.20 2.24 20.38
N ASN A 197 -7.97 1.98 20.83
CA ASN A 197 -6.94 2.98 20.99
C ASN A 197 -5.86 2.79 19.91
N LEU A 198 -5.50 3.87 19.21
CA LEU A 198 -4.45 3.91 18.18
C LEU A 198 -3.04 4.01 18.76
N ALA A 199 -2.89 4.18 20.08
CA ALA A 199 -1.60 4.28 20.75
C ALA A 199 -0.59 3.16 20.40
N PRO A 200 -0.98 1.89 20.24
CA PRO A 200 -0.08 0.82 19.81
C PRO A 200 0.67 1.13 18.49
N LEU A 201 0.04 1.88 17.57
CA LEU A 201 0.66 2.26 16.29
C LEU A 201 1.81 3.25 16.47
N GLY A 202 1.84 4.03 17.56
CA GLY A 202 2.89 5.02 17.84
C GLY A 202 4.29 4.42 18.02
N SER A 203 4.39 3.10 18.17
CA SER A 203 5.66 2.36 18.25
C SER A 203 6.12 1.78 16.90
N CYS A 204 5.30 1.84 15.85
CA CYS A 204 5.60 1.33 14.51
C CYS A 204 6.43 2.35 13.71
N LYS A 205 7.73 2.44 13.98
CA LYS A 205 8.63 3.49 13.46
C LYS A 205 8.77 3.58 11.94
N ASN A 206 8.34 2.56 11.21
CA ASN A 206 8.37 2.51 9.74
C ASN A 206 6.98 2.75 9.12
N LEU A 207 5.97 3.11 9.92
CA LEU A 207 4.63 3.43 9.42
C LEU A 207 4.69 4.68 8.54
N THR A 208 4.28 4.54 7.29
CA THR A 208 4.29 5.59 6.27
C THR A 208 2.88 6.01 5.87
N HIS A 209 1.92 5.09 5.95
CA HIS A 209 0.54 5.31 5.56
C HIS A 209 -0.38 4.91 6.72
N LEU A 210 -1.26 5.82 7.11
CA LEU A 210 -2.30 5.58 8.09
C LEU A 210 -3.63 6.09 7.55
N ASP A 211 -4.58 5.20 7.33
CA ASP A 211 -5.97 5.53 7.05
C ASP A 211 -6.87 4.95 8.14
N VAL A 212 -7.50 5.84 8.91
CA VAL A 212 -8.49 5.51 9.94
C VAL A 212 -9.74 6.38 9.74
N ALA A 213 -10.04 6.74 8.50
CA ALA A 213 -11.20 7.55 8.17
C ALA A 213 -12.48 6.94 8.75
N TYR A 214 -13.34 7.81 9.29
CA TYR A 214 -14.65 7.49 9.86
C TYR A 214 -14.65 6.47 11.02
N CYS A 215 -13.49 6.14 11.59
CA CYS A 215 -13.35 5.32 12.78
C CYS A 215 -13.67 6.13 14.07
N LYS A 216 -14.94 6.55 14.22
CA LYS A 216 -15.39 7.54 15.24
C LYS A 216 -15.09 7.18 16.71
N GLY A 217 -14.91 5.89 17.04
CA GLY A 217 -14.54 5.42 18.38
C GLY A 217 -13.04 5.40 18.67
N SER A 218 -12.21 5.77 17.70
CA SER A 218 -10.75 5.72 17.86
C SER A 218 -10.22 6.81 18.80
N THR A 219 -9.35 6.42 19.72
CA THR A 219 -8.64 7.33 20.64
C THR A 219 -7.12 7.22 20.47
N GLY A 220 -6.35 8.08 21.14
CA GLY A 220 -4.88 7.89 21.23
C GLY A 220 -4.04 8.41 20.05
N LEU A 221 -4.59 9.22 19.17
CA LEU A 221 -3.86 9.86 18.04
C LEU A 221 -2.57 10.59 18.46
N LYS A 222 -2.49 11.08 19.70
CA LYS A 222 -1.27 11.72 20.24
C LYS A 222 -0.03 10.84 20.15
N ALA A 223 -0.19 9.52 20.20
CA ALA A 223 0.92 8.58 20.08
C ALA A 223 1.58 8.60 18.69
N LEU A 224 0.86 9.05 17.65
CA LEU A 224 1.39 9.11 16.28
C LEU A 224 2.46 10.18 16.11
N GLY A 225 2.59 11.14 17.04
CA GLY A 225 3.57 12.23 16.95
C GLY A 225 5.04 11.84 17.14
N SER A 226 5.32 10.57 17.38
CA SER A 226 6.66 9.97 17.31
C SER A 226 7.03 9.45 15.92
N LEU A 227 6.05 9.31 15.01
CA LEU A 227 6.20 8.62 13.73
C LEU A 227 6.70 9.59 12.64
N ARG A 228 8.02 9.76 12.59
CA ARG A 228 8.68 10.63 11.59
C ARG A 228 8.59 10.12 10.16
N SER A 229 8.31 8.83 9.98
CA SER A 229 8.18 8.19 8.66
C SER A 229 6.81 8.39 8.01
N LEU A 230 5.81 8.91 8.75
CA LEU A 230 4.47 9.12 8.21
C LEU A 230 4.51 10.08 7.02
N LYS A 231 3.93 9.64 5.90
CA LYS A 231 3.78 10.37 4.64
C LYS A 231 2.34 10.69 4.34
N VAL A 232 1.44 9.74 4.61
CA VAL A 232 0.00 9.89 4.35
C VAL A 232 -0.75 9.62 5.64
N VAL A 233 -1.57 10.58 6.03
CA VAL A 233 -2.48 10.45 7.18
C VAL A 233 -3.89 10.82 6.74
N ASP A 234 -4.81 9.86 6.89
CA ASP A 234 -6.23 10.05 6.70
C ASP A 234 -6.97 9.79 8.02
N VAL A 235 -7.54 10.87 8.55
CA VAL A 235 -8.31 10.89 9.79
C VAL A 235 -9.66 11.59 9.55
N ARG A 236 -10.20 11.49 8.33
CA ARG A 236 -11.50 12.07 7.96
C ARG A 236 -12.61 11.60 8.88
N GLY A 237 -13.58 12.47 9.18
CA GLY A 237 -14.76 12.13 9.97
C GLY A 237 -14.49 11.76 11.42
N LEU A 238 -13.26 11.95 11.93
CA LEU A 238 -12.94 11.74 13.34
C LEU A 238 -13.32 12.94 14.20
N ASN A 239 -13.59 12.68 15.47
CA ASN A 239 -13.87 13.72 16.46
C ASN A 239 -12.57 14.29 17.06
N ILE A 240 -11.79 15.00 16.22
CA ILE A 240 -10.56 15.67 16.62
C ILE A 240 -10.76 17.18 16.74
N THR A 241 -10.05 17.81 17.67
CA THR A 241 -10.08 19.28 17.86
C THR A 241 -8.86 19.99 17.31
N THR A 242 -7.76 19.25 17.09
CA THR A 242 -6.46 19.74 16.63
C THR A 242 -5.68 18.61 15.94
N VAL A 243 -4.71 18.97 15.10
CA VAL A 243 -3.72 18.08 14.48
C VAL A 243 -2.31 18.25 15.06
N GLU A 244 -2.18 18.84 16.26
CA GLU A 244 -0.89 19.04 16.94
C GLU A 244 -0.07 17.76 17.12
N PHE A 245 -0.72 16.60 17.11
CA PHE A 245 -0.03 15.31 17.16
C PHE A 245 0.84 15.05 15.92
N LEU A 246 0.67 15.75 14.81
CA LEU A 246 1.47 15.60 13.58
C LEU A 246 2.73 16.48 13.54
N LYS A 247 3.01 17.27 14.59
CA LYS A 247 4.08 18.30 14.58
C LYS A 247 5.50 17.83 14.30
N ASN A 248 5.78 16.54 14.45
CA ASN A 248 7.10 15.96 14.18
C ASN A 248 7.08 14.96 13.01
N CYS A 249 6.00 14.91 12.24
CA CYS A 249 5.89 14.06 11.06
C CYS A 249 6.56 14.77 9.87
N ASP A 250 7.89 14.93 9.93
CA ASP A 250 8.67 15.76 9.00
C ASP A 250 8.55 15.31 7.52
N ASN A 251 8.22 14.04 7.30
CA ASN A 251 8.00 13.45 5.99
C ASN A 251 6.53 13.43 5.56
N LEU A 252 5.62 14.09 6.30
CA LEU A 252 4.20 14.12 5.95
C LEU A 252 4.02 14.85 4.62
N GLU A 253 3.51 14.13 3.62
CA GLU A 253 3.26 14.61 2.26
C GLU A 253 1.79 14.94 2.04
N THR A 254 0.88 14.14 2.62
CA THR A 254 -0.57 14.22 2.39
C THR A 254 -1.35 14.10 3.70
N LEU A 255 -2.31 15.01 3.91
CA LEU A 255 -3.22 15.00 5.06
C LEU A 255 -4.68 15.14 4.64
N TYR A 256 -5.52 14.20 5.09
CA TYR A 256 -6.97 14.26 4.98
C TYR A 256 -7.62 14.39 6.37
N VAL A 257 -8.33 15.51 6.58
CA VAL A 257 -9.04 15.87 7.81
C VAL A 257 -10.45 16.41 7.51
N SER A 258 -11.00 16.02 6.35
CA SER A 258 -12.39 16.35 5.98
C SER A 258 -13.39 15.81 7.00
N ASP A 259 -14.55 16.45 7.11
CA ASP A 259 -15.67 16.01 7.97
C ASP A 259 -15.34 15.97 9.47
N CYS A 260 -14.20 16.55 9.88
CA CYS A 260 -13.82 16.74 11.27
C CYS A 260 -14.47 18.03 11.82
N GLU A 261 -15.76 17.98 12.13
CA GLU A 261 -16.58 19.15 12.52
C GLU A 261 -16.05 19.93 13.74
N HIS A 262 -15.29 19.26 14.61
CA HIS A 262 -14.73 19.86 15.82
C HIS A 262 -13.27 20.35 15.66
N LEU A 263 -12.65 20.13 14.50
CA LEU A 263 -11.26 20.52 14.24
C LEU A 263 -11.17 22.04 14.08
N ASN A 264 -10.67 22.76 15.09
CA ASN A 264 -10.73 24.23 15.08
C ASN A 264 -9.58 24.91 14.33
N SER A 265 -8.43 24.26 14.22
CA SER A 265 -7.23 24.78 13.55
C SER A 265 -6.38 23.65 13.00
N LEU A 266 -5.52 24.00 12.04
CA LEU A 266 -4.48 23.13 11.50
C LEU A 266 -3.13 23.32 12.23
N ASP A 267 -3.16 23.74 13.49
CA ASP A 267 -1.95 23.91 14.29
C ASP A 267 -1.26 22.57 14.50
N GLY A 268 0.06 22.56 14.37
CA GLY A 268 0.86 21.35 14.29
C GLY A 268 1.42 21.05 12.89
N LEU A 269 0.97 21.72 11.83
CA LEU A 269 1.53 21.50 10.48
C LEU A 269 2.64 22.49 10.10
N SER A 270 2.91 23.49 10.94
CA SER A 270 3.76 24.62 10.56
C SER A 270 5.19 24.15 10.30
N GLY A 271 5.74 24.50 9.14
CA GLY A 271 7.10 24.14 8.75
C GLY A 271 7.27 22.69 8.32
N LEU A 272 6.20 21.93 8.08
CA LEU A 272 6.30 20.61 7.45
C LEU A 272 6.66 20.78 5.96
N GLU A 273 7.96 20.79 5.66
CA GLU A 273 8.49 21.13 4.34
C GLU A 273 8.14 20.11 3.26
N SER A 274 7.77 18.88 3.62
CA SER A 274 7.35 17.81 2.71
C SER A 274 5.85 17.86 2.36
N LEU A 275 5.05 18.65 3.09
CA LEU A 275 3.60 18.63 2.97
C LEU A 275 3.16 19.27 1.65
N THR A 276 2.54 18.47 0.78
CA THR A 276 2.14 18.86 -0.58
C THR A 276 0.63 18.97 -0.74
N TYR A 277 -0.14 18.21 0.03
CA TYR A 277 -1.58 18.11 -0.12
C TYR A 277 -2.30 18.13 1.24
N VAL A 278 -3.28 19.03 1.38
CA VAL A 278 -4.17 19.10 2.55
C VAL A 278 -5.62 19.20 2.11
N MET A 279 -6.45 18.28 2.58
CA MET A 279 -7.90 18.32 2.39
C MET A 279 -8.60 18.38 3.74
N ALA A 280 -9.24 19.51 4.01
CA ALA A 280 -9.96 19.83 5.24
C ALA A 280 -11.41 20.24 4.94
N LYS A 281 -11.98 19.72 3.85
CA LYS A 281 -13.35 19.98 3.41
C LYS A 281 -14.36 19.64 4.50
N GLU A 282 -15.41 20.44 4.68
CA GLU A 282 -16.48 20.16 5.66
C GLU A 282 -15.97 20.00 7.11
N SER A 283 -14.81 20.59 7.45
CA SER A 283 -14.27 20.57 8.81
C SER A 283 -14.64 21.83 9.60
N GLY A 284 -14.41 21.78 10.93
CA GLY A 284 -14.64 22.91 11.84
C GLY A 284 -13.60 24.04 11.76
N VAL A 285 -12.68 23.99 10.78
CA VAL A 285 -11.46 24.81 10.78
C VAL A 285 -11.82 26.29 10.71
N LYS A 286 -11.32 27.05 11.69
CA LYS A 286 -11.55 28.50 11.83
C LYS A 286 -10.39 29.32 11.28
N ASN A 287 -9.20 28.74 11.25
CA ASN A 287 -8.00 29.37 10.71
C ASN A 287 -6.99 28.32 10.23
N ILE A 288 -6.18 28.70 9.24
CA ILE A 288 -5.18 27.85 8.59
C ILE A 288 -3.75 28.34 8.81
N ARG A 289 -3.51 29.10 9.90
CA ARG A 289 -2.17 29.65 10.18
C ARG A 289 -1.12 28.57 10.39
N GLY A 290 -1.54 27.40 10.88
CA GLY A 290 -0.69 26.22 10.98
C GLY A 290 -0.09 25.71 9.66
N LEU A 291 -0.49 26.23 8.50
CA LEU A 291 0.15 25.90 7.21
C LEU A 291 1.37 26.80 6.88
N SER A 292 1.71 27.75 7.73
CA SER A 292 2.86 28.63 7.49
C SER A 292 4.16 27.82 7.37
N GLY A 293 4.95 28.09 6.35
CA GLY A 293 6.23 27.41 6.14
C GLY A 293 6.14 26.02 5.49
N CYS A 294 4.94 25.53 5.13
CA CYS A 294 4.79 24.31 4.31
C CYS A 294 5.16 24.61 2.85
N VAL A 295 6.45 24.84 2.58
CA VAL A 295 6.93 25.40 1.31
C VAL A 295 6.67 24.52 0.09
N ALA A 296 6.47 23.21 0.28
CA ALA A 296 6.09 22.28 -0.79
C ALA A 296 4.58 22.19 -1.04
N LEU A 297 3.74 22.89 -0.27
CA LEU A 297 2.29 22.78 -0.39
C LEU A 297 1.83 23.19 -1.79
N GLN A 298 1.10 22.29 -2.46
CA GLN A 298 0.57 22.45 -3.81
C GLN A 298 -0.94 22.59 -3.82
N THR A 299 -1.61 21.79 -2.98
CA THR A 299 -3.07 21.68 -2.99
C THR A 299 -3.64 21.86 -1.60
N LEU A 300 -4.61 22.79 -1.48
CA LEU A 300 -5.41 23.00 -0.28
C LEU A 300 -6.90 23.02 -0.62
N ASP A 301 -7.67 22.16 0.03
CA ASP A 301 -9.13 22.21 0.02
C ASP A 301 -9.66 22.50 1.42
N VAL A 302 -10.29 23.67 1.58
CA VAL A 302 -10.99 24.10 2.80
C VAL A 302 -12.44 24.48 2.47
N SER A 303 -13.02 23.83 1.46
CA SER A 303 -14.41 24.04 1.07
C SER A 303 -15.35 23.67 2.22
N ASN A 304 -16.49 24.33 2.32
CA ASN A 304 -17.48 24.14 3.37
C ASN A 304 -16.98 24.39 4.81
N CYS A 305 -15.79 24.98 4.99
CA CYS A 305 -15.31 25.45 6.30
C CYS A 305 -16.00 26.78 6.67
N LYS A 306 -17.25 26.73 7.10
CA LYS A 306 -18.13 27.91 7.29
C LYS A 306 -17.58 28.96 8.26
N HIS A 307 -16.70 28.56 9.18
CA HIS A 307 -16.08 29.46 10.17
C HIS A 307 -14.70 29.98 9.76
N LEU A 308 -14.12 29.48 8.66
CA LEU A 308 -12.86 29.98 8.13
C LEU A 308 -13.09 31.35 7.49
N SER A 309 -12.50 32.41 8.05
CA SER A 309 -12.75 33.80 7.60
C SER A 309 -11.59 34.43 6.83
N SER A 310 -10.41 33.82 6.84
CA SER A 310 -9.23 34.33 6.12
C SER A 310 -8.31 33.20 5.69
N LEU A 311 -7.56 33.44 4.62
CA LEU A 311 -6.50 32.55 4.12
C LEU A 311 -5.10 32.89 4.67
N ASN A 312 -5.04 33.55 5.84
CA ASN A 312 -3.77 33.84 6.49
C ASN A 312 -3.09 32.54 6.93
N GLY A 313 -1.84 32.36 6.51
CA GLY A 313 -1.09 31.10 6.63
C GLY A 313 -0.49 30.66 5.28
N LEU A 314 -1.05 31.12 4.17
CA LEU A 314 -0.61 30.75 2.81
C LEU A 314 0.36 31.74 2.17
N SER A 315 0.63 32.88 2.83
CA SER A 315 1.52 33.91 2.32
C SER A 315 2.93 33.36 2.11
N GLY A 316 3.45 33.49 0.88
CA GLY A 316 4.80 33.07 0.52
C GLY A 316 4.95 31.59 0.14
N LEU A 317 3.87 30.81 0.12
CA LEU A 317 3.88 29.42 -0.35
C LEU A 317 3.84 29.37 -1.88
N ARG A 318 5.03 29.42 -2.51
CA ARG A 318 5.21 29.60 -3.96
C ARG A 318 4.81 28.39 -4.81
N ASN A 319 4.72 27.22 -4.21
CA ASN A 319 4.39 25.98 -4.91
C ASN A 319 2.88 25.70 -4.95
N LEU A 320 2.06 26.53 -4.32
CA LEU A 320 0.63 26.31 -4.31
C LEU A 320 0.04 26.48 -5.72
N THR A 321 -0.61 25.43 -6.21
CA THR A 321 -1.23 25.37 -7.53
C THR A 321 -2.76 25.39 -7.46
N TYR A 322 -3.34 24.87 -6.36
CA TYR A 322 -4.78 24.76 -6.20
C TYR A 322 -5.19 25.11 -4.77
N VAL A 323 -6.08 26.09 -4.63
CA VAL A 323 -6.71 26.45 -3.36
C VAL A 323 -8.21 26.61 -3.60
N THR A 324 -9.03 25.82 -2.92
CA THR A 324 -10.48 26.01 -2.90
C THR A 324 -10.96 26.32 -1.48
N ALA A 325 -11.89 27.26 -1.38
CA ALA A 325 -12.56 27.67 -0.15
C ALA A 325 -14.05 27.94 -0.45
N GLU A 326 -14.62 27.20 -1.40
CA GLU A 326 -16.04 27.24 -1.76
C GLU A 326 -16.90 27.03 -0.51
N GLU A 327 -18.01 27.75 -0.39
CA GLU A 327 -18.92 27.67 0.77
C GLU A 327 -18.25 27.86 2.15
N SER A 328 -17.09 28.55 2.20
CA SER A 328 -16.44 28.97 3.45
C SER A 328 -16.86 30.37 3.89
N GLY A 329 -16.41 30.80 5.07
CA GLY A 329 -16.59 32.17 5.55
C GLY A 329 -15.57 33.18 5.00
N VAL A 330 -14.71 32.79 4.06
CA VAL A 330 -13.59 33.61 3.57
C VAL A 330 -14.13 34.77 2.74
N LYS A 331 -13.86 36.00 3.19
CA LYS A 331 -14.30 37.23 2.50
C LYS A 331 -13.19 37.91 1.70
N SER A 332 -11.94 37.46 1.83
CA SER A 332 -10.78 38.15 1.28
C SER A 332 -9.62 37.21 0.99
N ILE A 333 -8.98 37.46 -0.15
CA ILE A 333 -7.83 36.70 -0.67
C ILE A 333 -6.49 37.33 -0.29
N ARG A 334 -6.47 38.36 0.57
CA ARG A 334 -5.24 39.06 0.97
C ARG A 334 -4.18 38.11 1.56
N GLY A 335 -4.59 36.98 2.14
CA GLY A 335 -3.68 35.94 2.63
C GLY A 335 -2.83 35.25 1.54
N LEU A 336 -3.17 35.45 0.25
CA LEU A 336 -2.45 34.90 -0.90
C LEU A 336 -1.48 35.91 -1.56
N SER A 337 -1.34 37.12 -1.01
CA SER A 337 -0.76 38.28 -1.71
C SER A 337 0.77 38.27 -1.83
N VAL A 338 1.37 37.23 -2.41
CA VAL A 338 2.63 37.31 -3.16
C VAL A 338 2.67 36.20 -4.22
N ALA A 339 2.38 36.55 -5.48
CA ALA A 339 2.51 35.72 -6.69
C ALA A 339 1.54 34.53 -6.87
N TRP A 340 0.38 34.78 -7.50
CA TRP A 340 -0.41 33.72 -8.13
C TRP A 340 -0.86 34.12 -9.54
N PRO A 341 -0.47 33.38 -10.60
CA PRO A 341 -0.82 33.78 -11.96
C PRO A 341 -2.16 33.25 -12.51
N TRP A 342 -2.85 32.22 -11.96
CA TRP A 342 -4.04 31.66 -12.63
C TRP A 342 -5.16 31.07 -11.76
N ARG A 343 -6.38 31.28 -12.29
CA ARG A 343 -7.69 30.60 -12.17
C ARG A 343 -8.23 30.22 -10.78
N TRP A 344 -9.02 31.14 -10.24
CA TRP A 344 -10.09 30.87 -9.28
C TRP A 344 -11.31 30.26 -10.00
N LEU A 345 -11.78 29.11 -9.51
CA LEU A 345 -13.18 28.70 -9.64
C LEU A 345 -13.84 29.09 -8.32
N MET A 346 -14.83 29.99 -8.39
CA MET A 346 -15.65 30.41 -7.25
C MET A 346 -16.75 29.39 -6.98
#